data_AF-A0A7C1H0N7-F1
#
_entry.id   AF-A0A7C1H0N7-F1
#
_cell.length_a   1.000
_cell.length_b   1.000
_cell.length_c   1.000
_cell.angle_alpha   90.00
_cell.angle_beta   90.00
_cell.angle_gamma   90.00
#
_symmetry.space_group_name_H-M   'P 1'
#
loop_
_entity.id
_entity.type
_entity.pdbx_description
1 polymer ?
#
loop_
_entity_poly.entity_id
_entity_poly.type
_entity_poly.pdbx_seq_one_letter_code
_entity_poly.pdbx_strand_id
1 'polypeptide(L)'
;MKRQLILLFVLLSVIVYCIDPYFTEEKINTFIERLESEGFIVQQGTFYSFDMPDLFSNYITPSCYGNNADTPYCVYYMPPAPSQTVNNTFPFTFRLREDEAVVFLGWTPPEVKYFSYETLLMFRYLPYVEGPVRIFGGVGDTVNITNIKAGDSILEKTVGTV
;
A
#
# COMPACT_ATOMS: atom_id res chain seq x y z
N MET A 1 -16.54 -37.42 30.42
CA MET A 1 -15.81 -36.18 30.82
C MET A 1 -14.49 -36.00 30.08
N LYS A 2 -13.51 -36.93 30.12
CA LYS A 2 -12.21 -36.77 29.42
C LYS A 2 -12.30 -36.43 27.92
N ARG A 3 -13.17 -37.12 27.15
CA ARG A 3 -13.35 -36.85 25.71
C ARG A 3 -13.91 -35.46 25.41
N GLN A 4 -14.81 -34.97 26.26
CA GLN A 4 -15.42 -33.63 26.17
C GLN A 4 -14.38 -32.55 26.48
N LEU A 5 -13.53 -32.77 27.49
CA LEU A 5 -12.41 -31.88 27.82
C LEU A 5 -11.37 -31.81 26.70
N ILE A 6 -11.02 -32.94 26.07
CA ILE A 6 -10.07 -32.97 24.95
C ILE A 6 -10.64 -32.19 23.75
N LEU A 7 -11.91 -32.39 23.41
CA LEU A 7 -12.57 -31.64 22.33
C LEU A 7 -12.64 -30.14 22.61
N LEU A 8 -12.93 -29.74 23.85
CA LEU A 8 -12.91 -28.34 24.25
C LEU A 8 -11.50 -27.73 24.16
N PHE A 9 -10.46 -28.48 24.54
CA PHE A 9 -9.07 -28.04 24.44
C PHE A 9 -8.63 -27.88 22.99
N VAL A 10 -9.00 -28.82 22.11
CA VAL A 10 -8.75 -28.73 20.68
C VAL A 10 -9.48 -27.51 20.08
N LEU A 11 -10.76 -27.32 20.41
CA LEU A 11 -11.54 -26.18 19.95
C LEU A 11 -10.93 -24.84 20.40
N LEU A 12 -10.54 -24.72 21.68
CA LEU A 12 -9.87 -23.53 22.21
C LEU A 12 -8.51 -23.30 21.56
N SER A 13 -7.72 -24.35 21.30
CA SER A 13 -6.43 -24.22 20.62
C SER A 13 -6.58 -23.80 19.15
N VAL A 14 -7.61 -24.28 18.44
CA VAL A 14 -7.93 -23.85 17.07
C VAL A 14 -8.41 -22.40 17.07
N ILE A 15 -9.26 -22.01 18.03
CA ILE A 15 -9.68 -20.62 18.19
C ILE A 15 -8.43 -19.75 18.38
N VAL A 16 -7.55 -20.05 19.34
CA VAL A 16 -6.33 -19.26 19.61
C VAL A 16 -5.37 -19.19 18.40
N TYR A 17 -5.22 -20.27 17.62
CA TYR A 17 -4.38 -20.26 16.40
C TYR A 17 -5.02 -19.52 15.21
N CYS A 18 -6.36 -19.44 15.15
CA CYS A 18 -7.07 -18.72 14.09
C CYS A 18 -7.18 -17.20 14.34
N ILE A 19 -6.77 -16.69 15.51
CA ILE A 19 -6.79 -15.24 15.85
C ILE A 19 -5.39 -14.64 16.00
N ASP A 20 -4.36 -15.12 15.28
CA ASP A 20 -3.19 -14.26 15.08
C ASP A 20 -3.37 -13.42 13.80
N PRO A 21 -4.01 -12.24 13.87
CA PRO A 21 -3.85 -11.28 12.79
C PRO A 21 -2.37 -10.91 12.82
N TYR A 22 -1.62 -11.34 11.80
CA TYR A 22 -0.24 -10.91 11.55
C TYR A 22 -0.06 -9.38 11.62
N PHE A 23 -1.18 -8.65 11.52
CA PHE A 23 -1.34 -7.21 11.63
C PHE A 23 -2.04 -6.79 12.93
N THR A 24 -1.35 -6.87 14.06
CA THR A 24 -1.76 -6.14 15.26
C THR A 24 -1.09 -4.77 15.30
N GLU A 25 -1.72 -3.81 15.96
CA GLU A 25 -1.11 -2.50 16.24
C GLU A 25 0.25 -2.65 16.96
N GLU A 26 0.36 -3.61 17.88
CA GLU A 26 1.61 -3.95 18.56
C GLU A 26 2.72 -4.41 17.61
N LYS A 27 2.41 -5.30 16.65
CA LYS A 27 3.39 -5.76 15.64
C LYS A 27 3.81 -4.62 14.72
N ILE A 28 2.88 -3.72 14.36
CA ILE A 28 3.18 -2.52 13.57
C ILE A 28 4.10 -1.58 14.36
N ASN A 29 3.79 -1.28 15.62
CA ASN A 29 4.63 -0.42 16.46
C ASN A 29 6.03 -1.02 16.65
N THR A 30 6.12 -2.33 16.88
CA THR A 30 7.41 -3.03 16.95
C THR A 30 8.22 -2.90 15.65
N PHE A 31 7.56 -2.96 14.49
CA PHE A 31 8.21 -2.77 13.20
C PHE A 31 8.73 -1.34 13.03
N ILE A 32 7.91 -0.34 13.39
CA ILE A 32 8.29 1.08 13.37
C ILE A 32 9.50 1.31 14.28
N GLU A 33 9.43 0.87 15.54
CA GLU A 33 10.51 1.02 16.52
C GLU A 33 11.82 0.39 16.03
N ARG A 34 11.76 -0.77 15.37
CA ARG A 34 12.95 -1.41 14.78
C ARG A 34 13.55 -0.56 13.67
N LEU A 35 12.74 -0.05 12.75
CA LEU A 35 13.23 0.84 11.69
C LEU A 35 13.87 2.11 12.27
N GLU A 36 13.21 2.73 13.25
CA GLU A 36 13.74 3.93 13.90
C GLU A 36 15.04 3.65 14.66
N SER A 37 15.16 2.48 15.29
CA SER A 37 16.41 2.07 15.97
C SER A 37 17.59 1.86 15.03
N GLU A 38 17.33 1.52 13.77
CA GLU A 38 18.32 1.40 12.70
C GLU A 38 18.59 2.75 11.99
N GLY A 39 17.97 3.85 12.46
CA GLY A 39 18.22 5.20 11.97
C GLY A 39 17.31 5.65 10.82
N PHE A 40 16.27 4.88 10.47
CA PHE A 40 15.28 5.32 9.49
C PHE A 40 14.31 6.33 10.12
N ILE A 41 13.89 7.31 9.32
CA ILE A 41 12.75 8.16 9.67
C ILE A 41 11.49 7.48 9.15
N VAL A 42 10.59 7.09 10.06
CA VAL A 42 9.32 6.48 9.69
C VAL A 42 8.22 7.53 9.71
N GLN A 43 7.45 7.61 8.63
CA GLN A 43 6.26 8.45 8.56
C GLN A 43 5.06 7.62 8.15
N GLN A 44 3.97 7.73 8.91
CA GLN A 44 2.74 7.04 8.59
C GLN A 44 1.98 7.77 7.48
N GLY A 45 1.71 7.06 6.39
CA GLY A 45 0.77 7.49 5.36
C GLY A 45 -0.64 6.93 5.60
N THR A 46 -1.54 7.19 4.65
CA THR A 46 -2.87 6.59 4.62
C THR A 46 -3.26 6.17 3.20
N PHE A 47 -4.29 5.34 3.09
CA PHE A 47 -4.97 5.11 1.83
C PHE A 47 -6.16 6.05 1.69
N TYR A 48 -6.34 6.57 0.49
CA TYR A 48 -7.50 7.37 0.16
C TYR A 48 -8.19 6.78 -1.07
N SER A 49 -9.49 6.54 -0.96
CA SER A 49 -10.33 6.17 -2.11
C SER A 49 -10.32 7.31 -3.10
N PHE A 50 -9.99 6.98 -4.34
CA PHE A 50 -9.55 7.93 -5.33
C PHE A 50 -10.66 8.22 -6.35
N ASP A 51 -11.38 9.33 -6.15
CA ASP A 51 -12.43 9.81 -7.07
C ASP A 51 -11.86 10.88 -8.02
N MET A 52 -11.25 10.42 -9.12
CA MET A 52 -10.70 11.34 -10.11
C MET A 52 -11.76 12.20 -10.83
N PRO A 53 -12.95 11.69 -11.17
CA PRO A 53 -14.04 12.54 -11.68
C PRO A 53 -14.39 13.71 -10.77
N ASP A 54 -14.44 13.51 -9.44
CA ASP A 54 -14.68 14.60 -8.49
C ASP A 54 -13.51 15.60 -8.48
N LEU A 55 -12.26 15.13 -8.45
CA LEU A 55 -11.08 16.00 -8.50
C LEU A 55 -11.03 16.84 -9.80
N PHE A 56 -11.40 16.27 -10.94
CA PHE A 56 -11.50 17.00 -12.19
C PHE A 56 -12.63 18.03 -12.17
N SER A 57 -13.81 17.65 -11.65
CA SER A 57 -14.97 18.55 -11.54
C SER A 57 -14.71 19.74 -10.63
N ASN A 58 -13.81 19.58 -9.65
CA ASN A 58 -13.33 20.64 -8.75
C ASN A 58 -12.07 21.37 -9.28
N TYR A 59 -11.68 21.17 -10.55
CA TYR A 59 -10.52 21.80 -11.19
C TYR A 59 -9.17 21.53 -10.51
N ILE A 60 -9.07 20.47 -9.71
CA ILE A 60 -7.83 20.07 -9.04
C ILE A 60 -6.89 19.38 -10.01
N THR A 61 -7.44 18.60 -10.94
CA THR A 61 -6.69 17.90 -11.99
C THR A 61 -7.15 18.35 -13.38
N PRO A 62 -6.28 18.27 -14.42
CA PRO A 62 -6.64 18.70 -15.77
C PRO A 62 -7.44 17.66 -16.57
N SER A 63 -7.65 16.46 -16.02
CA SER A 63 -8.38 15.35 -16.64
C SER A 63 -8.81 14.35 -15.57
N CYS A 64 -9.90 13.61 -15.81
CA CYS A 64 -10.31 12.52 -14.93
C CYS A 64 -9.36 11.31 -14.97
N TYR A 65 -8.46 11.20 -15.96
CA TYR A 65 -7.58 10.03 -16.16
C TYR A 65 -8.29 8.66 -16.08
N GLY A 66 -9.58 8.63 -16.40
CA GLY A 66 -10.50 7.54 -16.09
C GLY A 66 -10.57 6.47 -17.16
N ASN A 67 -9.42 5.87 -17.53
CA ASN A 67 -9.42 4.79 -18.53
C ASN A 67 -10.24 3.56 -18.09
N ASN A 68 -10.44 3.38 -16.77
CA ASN A 68 -11.35 2.38 -16.20
C ASN A 68 -12.26 3.01 -15.13
N ALA A 69 -13.09 3.98 -15.52
CA ALA A 69 -13.90 4.77 -14.58
C ALA A 69 -14.81 3.94 -13.65
N ASP A 70 -15.21 2.73 -14.05
CA ASP A 70 -16.10 1.86 -13.27
C ASP A 70 -15.37 1.02 -12.19
N THR A 71 -14.05 1.18 -12.04
CA THR A 71 -13.23 0.42 -11.07
C THR A 71 -12.87 1.30 -9.87
N PRO A 72 -12.96 0.79 -8.62
CA PRO A 72 -12.49 1.53 -7.46
C PRO A 72 -10.97 1.64 -7.48
N TYR A 73 -10.46 2.87 -7.34
CA TYR A 73 -9.05 3.15 -7.19
C TYR A 73 -8.75 3.65 -5.77
N CYS A 74 -7.57 3.32 -5.27
CA CYS A 74 -7.03 3.90 -4.05
C CYS A 74 -5.62 4.42 -4.34
N VAL A 75 -5.25 5.51 -3.65
CA VAL A 75 -3.91 6.10 -3.73
C VAL A 75 -3.27 6.12 -2.35
N TYR A 76 -1.94 6.07 -2.34
CA TYR A 76 -1.14 6.35 -1.16
C TYR A 76 -1.13 7.87 -0.93
N TYR A 77 -1.69 8.30 0.20
CA TYR A 77 -1.56 9.67 0.67
C TYR A 77 -0.45 9.71 1.71
N MET A 78 0.73 10.17 1.29
CA MET A 78 1.95 10.18 2.09
C MET A 78 2.28 11.61 2.54
N PRO A 79 2.75 11.81 3.78
CA PRO A 79 3.35 13.08 4.15
C PRO A 79 4.60 13.36 3.29
N PRO A 80 4.94 14.63 3.00
CA PRO A 80 6.21 14.97 2.37
C PRO A 80 7.39 14.41 3.18
N ALA A 81 8.48 14.06 2.51
CA ALA A 81 9.71 13.72 3.22
C ALA A 81 10.20 14.94 4.03
N PRO A 82 10.84 14.78 5.20
CA PRO A 82 11.28 15.91 6.03
C PRO A 82 12.25 16.86 5.32
N SER A 83 13.02 16.35 4.36
CA SER A 83 13.96 17.12 3.54
C SER A 83 13.41 17.47 2.15
N GLN A 84 12.11 17.23 1.88
CA GLN A 84 11.51 17.53 0.60
C GLN A 84 11.45 19.04 0.36
N THR A 85 12.17 19.52 -0.65
CA THR A 85 12.25 20.95 -1.00
C THR A 85 11.30 21.35 -2.14
N VAL A 86 10.72 20.37 -2.84
CA VAL A 86 9.85 20.59 -3.99
C VAL A 86 8.48 20.02 -3.70
N ASN A 87 7.43 20.84 -3.85
CA ASN A 87 6.06 20.41 -3.64
C ASN A 87 5.65 19.27 -4.60
N ASN A 88 4.74 18.44 -4.13
CA ASN A 88 4.07 17.44 -4.96
C ASN A 88 3.13 18.15 -5.95
N THR A 89 2.98 17.60 -7.16
CA THR A 89 2.13 18.21 -8.18
C THR A 89 0.65 18.12 -7.79
N PHE A 90 0.26 16.99 -7.20
CA PHE A 90 -1.07 16.79 -6.60
C PHE A 90 -0.95 16.21 -5.20
N PRO A 91 -2.01 16.34 -4.36
CA PRO A 91 -1.99 15.83 -2.99
C PRO A 91 -1.71 14.31 -2.89
N PHE A 92 -2.10 13.53 -3.90
CA PHE A 92 -1.92 12.07 -3.96
C PHE A 92 -0.63 11.63 -4.68
N THR A 93 0.21 12.57 -5.11
CA THR A 93 1.53 12.25 -5.67
C THR A 93 2.58 12.38 -4.59
N PHE A 94 3.63 11.57 -4.66
CA PHE A 94 4.77 11.61 -3.74
C PHE A 94 6.09 11.64 -4.52
N ARG A 95 7.17 11.96 -3.81
CA ARG A 95 8.54 11.97 -4.32
C ARG A 95 9.38 11.09 -3.41
N LEU A 96 10.35 10.39 -3.99
CA LEU A 96 11.32 9.58 -3.25
C LEU A 96 12.72 9.94 -3.70
N ARG A 97 13.64 10.02 -2.75
CA ARG A 97 15.09 9.91 -3.00
C ARG A 97 15.48 8.44 -3.18
N GLU A 98 16.72 8.21 -3.59
CA GLU A 98 17.29 6.87 -3.75
C GLU A 98 17.37 6.06 -2.44
N ASP A 99 17.37 6.73 -1.29
CA ASP A 99 17.44 6.16 0.05
C ASP A 99 16.06 6.09 0.75
N GLU A 100 14.96 6.34 0.03
CA GLU A 100 13.61 6.34 0.57
C GLU A 100 12.76 5.20 -0.01
N ALA A 101 11.87 4.66 0.82
CA ALA A 101 10.97 3.58 0.42
C ALA A 101 9.56 3.82 0.94
N VAL A 102 8.58 3.34 0.18
CA VAL A 102 7.20 3.19 0.65
C VAL A 102 7.01 1.73 1.02
N VAL A 103 6.64 1.47 2.27
CA VAL A 103 6.29 0.13 2.74
C VAL A 103 4.78 0.07 2.93
N PHE A 104 4.10 -0.68 2.07
CA PHE A 104 2.70 -1.02 2.28
C PHE A 104 2.60 -2.31 3.07
N LEU A 105 1.97 -2.24 4.24
CA LEU A 105 1.65 -3.38 5.05
C LEU A 105 0.13 -3.49 5.10
N GLY A 106 -0.43 -4.54 4.50
CA GLY A 106 -1.87 -4.79 4.53
C GLY A 106 -2.26 -6.08 3.84
N TRP A 107 -3.55 -6.36 3.85
CA TRP A 107 -4.13 -7.51 3.17
C TRP A 107 -4.36 -7.19 1.69
N THR A 108 -4.16 -8.17 0.83
CA THR A 108 -4.67 -8.10 -0.54
C THR A 108 -6.20 -7.99 -0.49
N PRO A 109 -6.85 -7.41 -1.52
CA PRO A 109 -8.29 -7.39 -1.60
C PRO A 109 -8.91 -8.80 -1.44
N PRO A 110 -10.17 -8.90 -1.00
CA PRO A 110 -10.95 -10.13 -1.10
C PRO A 110 -10.97 -10.67 -2.54
N GLU A 111 -11.48 -11.89 -2.72
CA GLU A 111 -11.53 -12.52 -4.04
C GLU A 111 -12.22 -11.62 -5.09
N VAL A 112 -11.44 -11.19 -6.08
CA VAL A 112 -11.87 -10.35 -7.20
C VAL A 112 -11.26 -10.89 -8.50
N LYS A 113 -11.83 -10.51 -9.65
CA LYS A 113 -11.32 -10.94 -10.97
C LYS A 113 -9.91 -10.43 -11.25
N TYR A 114 -9.60 -9.22 -10.79
CA TYR A 114 -8.30 -8.57 -10.99
C TYR A 114 -8.08 -7.52 -9.90
N PHE A 115 -6.86 -7.44 -9.38
CA PHE A 115 -6.36 -6.30 -8.61
C PHE A 115 -4.90 -6.08 -8.99
N SER A 116 -4.40 -4.87 -8.77
CA SER A 116 -3.00 -4.52 -9.03
C SER A 116 -2.53 -3.41 -8.12
N TYR A 117 -1.23 -3.37 -7.87
CA TYR A 117 -0.57 -2.24 -7.26
C TYR A 117 0.30 -1.57 -8.33
N GLU A 118 -0.11 -0.41 -8.81
CA GLU A 118 0.61 0.27 -9.88
C GLU A 118 1.24 1.56 -9.35
N THR A 119 2.56 1.67 -9.51
CA THR A 119 3.26 2.93 -9.29
C THR A 119 3.49 3.61 -10.63
N LEU A 120 2.93 4.81 -10.79
CA LEU A 120 3.05 5.58 -12.03
C LEU A 120 4.03 6.73 -11.86
N LEU A 121 4.97 6.87 -12.81
CA LEU A 121 5.70 8.11 -13.00
C LEU A 121 4.77 9.11 -13.66
N MET A 122 4.07 9.91 -12.86
CA MET A 122 3.04 10.82 -13.37
C MET A 122 3.64 11.98 -14.16
N PHE A 123 4.67 12.64 -13.60
CA PHE A 123 5.28 13.84 -14.18
C PHE A 123 6.80 13.80 -14.13
N ARG A 124 7.43 14.47 -15.11
CA ARG A 124 8.88 14.72 -15.13
C ARG A 124 9.17 16.16 -15.54
N TYR A 125 10.17 16.77 -14.89
CA TYR A 125 10.73 18.03 -15.35
C TYR A 125 11.82 17.73 -16.39
N LEU A 126 11.67 18.29 -17.58
CA LEU A 126 12.63 18.14 -18.68
C LEU A 126 13.38 19.45 -18.87
N PRO A 127 14.70 19.41 -19.16
CA PRO A 127 15.41 20.59 -19.61
C PRO A 127 14.69 21.19 -20.82
N TYR A 128 14.52 22.52 -20.84
CA TYR A 128 13.92 23.28 -21.94
C TYR A 128 12.39 23.17 -22.13
N VAL A 129 11.67 22.51 -21.23
CA VAL A 129 10.20 22.54 -21.22
C VAL A 129 9.73 23.31 -19.99
N GLU A 130 8.83 24.27 -20.20
CA GLU A 130 8.21 25.00 -19.10
C GLU A 130 7.22 24.07 -18.36
N GLY A 131 7.48 23.85 -17.07
CA GLY A 131 6.62 23.06 -16.19
C GLY A 131 6.79 21.54 -16.30
N PRO A 132 5.99 20.79 -15.52
CA PRO A 132 6.03 19.33 -15.51
C PRO A 132 5.43 18.74 -16.79
N VAL A 133 6.13 17.79 -17.41
CA VAL A 133 5.65 17.00 -18.54
C VAL A 133 4.98 15.74 -18.02
N ARG A 134 3.73 15.49 -18.44
CA ARG A 134 3.02 14.25 -18.11
C ARG A 134 3.67 13.06 -18.82
N ILE A 135 4.09 12.07 -18.05
CA ILE A 135 4.58 10.79 -18.57
C ILE A 135 3.49 9.73 -18.43
N PHE A 136 2.94 9.58 -17.22
CA PHE A 136 1.92 8.58 -16.88
C PHE A 136 2.32 7.14 -17.29
N GLY A 137 3.59 6.80 -17.04
CA GLY A 137 4.16 5.49 -17.35
C GLY A 137 4.34 4.64 -16.09
N GLY A 138 4.14 3.33 -16.22
CA GLY A 138 4.38 2.37 -15.15
C GLY A 138 5.84 2.33 -14.72
N VAL A 139 6.06 2.29 -13.41
CA VAL A 139 7.38 2.15 -12.79
C VAL A 139 7.43 0.77 -12.14
N GLY A 140 8.05 -0.16 -12.84
CA GLY A 140 8.07 -1.57 -12.43
C GLY A 140 6.88 -2.33 -12.97
N ASP A 141 6.58 -3.44 -12.31
CA ASP A 141 5.52 -4.36 -12.67
C ASP A 141 4.32 -4.18 -11.72
N THR A 142 3.10 -4.26 -12.26
CA THR A 142 1.83 -4.07 -11.53
C THR A 142 1.62 -5.10 -10.41
N VAL A 143 2.36 -6.21 -10.46
CA VAL A 143 2.30 -7.31 -9.48
C VAL A 143 3.67 -7.77 -8.98
N ASN A 144 4.77 -7.55 -9.72
CA ASN A 144 6.14 -7.88 -9.27
C ASN A 144 6.80 -6.70 -8.52
N ILE A 145 6.14 -6.22 -7.48
CA ILE A 145 6.79 -5.47 -6.40
C ILE A 145 7.59 -6.49 -5.58
N THR A 146 8.77 -6.14 -5.05
CA THR A 146 9.55 -7.05 -4.20
C THR A 146 8.71 -7.45 -2.98
N ASN A 147 8.04 -8.60 -3.09
CA ASN A 147 7.22 -9.13 -2.02
C ASN A 147 8.15 -9.79 -1.00
N ILE A 148 8.35 -9.12 0.13
CA ILE A 148 9.00 -9.74 1.28
C ILE A 148 7.97 -10.70 1.89
N LYS A 149 8.20 -12.01 1.77
CA LYS A 149 7.39 -13.03 2.45
C LYS A 149 7.57 -12.89 3.96
N ALA A 150 6.69 -12.12 4.59
CA ALA A 150 6.67 -11.94 6.05
C ALA A 150 5.88 -13.05 6.78
N GLY A 151 5.26 -14.00 6.05
CA GLY A 151 4.50 -15.12 6.60
C GLY A 151 3.77 -15.95 5.53
N ASP A 152 3.17 -17.07 5.93
CA ASP A 152 2.33 -17.92 5.07
C ASP A 152 0.88 -17.37 5.01
N SER A 153 0.19 -17.63 3.90
CA SER A 153 -1.24 -17.30 3.79
C SER A 153 -2.05 -18.06 4.83
N ILE A 154 -2.99 -17.36 5.48
CA ILE A 154 -3.96 -17.95 6.40
C ILE A 154 -5.07 -18.75 5.70
N LEU A 155 -5.25 -18.54 4.40
CA LEU A 155 -6.20 -19.31 3.61
C LEU A 155 -5.46 -20.46 2.96
N GLU A 156 -5.88 -21.68 3.29
CA GLU A 156 -5.31 -22.91 2.72
C GLU A 156 -5.29 -22.87 1.17
N LYS A 157 -6.32 -22.26 0.56
CA LYS A 157 -6.43 -22.08 -0.90
C LYS A 157 -5.45 -21.09 -1.52
N THR A 158 -4.78 -20.25 -0.73
CA THR A 158 -3.77 -19.29 -1.20
C THR A 158 -2.42 -19.50 -0.51
N VAL A 159 -2.18 -20.67 0.07
CA VAL A 159 -0.84 -21.05 0.56
C VAL A 159 0.12 -21.11 -0.63
N GLY A 160 1.21 -20.35 -0.57
CA GLY A 160 2.25 -20.33 -1.59
C GLY A 160 1.94 -19.49 -2.83
N THR A 161 0.75 -18.88 -2.93
CA THR A 161 0.51 -17.85 -3.95
C THR A 161 1.16 -16.55 -3.50
N VAL A 162 2.14 -16.12 -4.28
CA VAL A 162 2.62 -14.74 -4.35
C VAL A 162 1.85 -14.08 -5.47
#